data_AF-A0A7C6CA66-F1
#
_entry.id   AF-A0A7C6CA66-F1
#
_cell.length_a   1.000
_cell.length_b   1.000
_cell.length_c   1.000
_cell.angle_alpha   90.00
_cell.angle_beta   90.00
_cell.angle_gamma   90.00
#
_symmetry.space_group_name_H-M   'P 1'
#
loop_
_entity.id
_entity.type
_entity.pdbx_description
1 polymer ?
#
loop_
_entity_poly.entity_id
_entity_poly.type
_entity_poly.pdbx_seq_one_letter_code
_entity_poly.pdbx_strand_id
1 'polypeptide(L)'
;MEGKKIKGHISFEEICRNKEYYVPIIKDNNKILEEIINYCVDKYLVDRSIETYQCCEGHDYFDTFVMFNVPRESDQYIYSILNCINQIYGSRYAIGQNRVEGKILLDVRLQYYSREYANEFLSAVKEGLVNYKKHKLSTTEEKNMVHIIRNLYLPNKELIFQKCHDNEYLLLQAPFDGKSLVNKLTEKIEIFTKKELSNLNVDDFKGNNGIQRTKKAYKI
;
A
#
# COMPACT_ATOMS: atom_id res chain seq x y z
N MET A 1 -34.03 -14.64 2.01
CA MET A 1 -33.37 -13.45 2.57
C MET A 1 -33.01 -12.54 1.41
N GLU A 2 -33.65 -11.38 1.30
CA GLU A 2 -33.34 -10.41 0.26
C GLU A 2 -31.93 -9.84 0.53
N GLY A 3 -31.05 -9.95 -0.47
CA GLY A 3 -29.70 -9.41 -0.39
C GLY A 3 -29.76 -7.90 -0.23
N LYS A 4 -29.32 -7.39 0.93
CA LYS A 4 -29.10 -5.95 1.12
C LYS A 4 -28.16 -5.46 0.02
N LYS A 5 -28.66 -4.58 -0.86
CA LYS A 5 -27.82 -3.79 -1.77
C LYS A 5 -26.80 -3.05 -0.90
N ILE A 6 -25.52 -3.43 -1.02
CA ILE A 6 -24.42 -2.74 -0.36
C ILE A 6 -24.33 -1.34 -0.98
N LYS A 7 -24.77 -0.33 -0.23
CA LYS A 7 -24.60 1.08 -0.58
C LYS A 7 -23.20 1.51 -0.14
N GLY A 8 -22.29 1.68 -1.10
CA GLY A 8 -21.02 2.37 -0.88
C GLY A 8 -19.89 1.54 -0.26
N HIS A 9 -18.73 2.21 -0.11
CA HIS A 9 -17.54 1.70 0.57
C HIS A 9 -17.89 1.34 2.03
N ILE A 10 -17.62 0.10 2.44
CA ILE A 10 -17.81 -0.38 3.82
C ILE A 10 -16.55 -0.07 4.61
N SER A 11 -16.67 0.57 5.78
CA SER A 11 -15.50 0.86 6.62
C SER A 11 -14.96 -0.41 7.30
N PHE A 12 -13.68 -0.42 7.64
CA PHE A 12 -13.09 -1.57 8.33
C PHE A 12 -13.71 -1.81 9.71
N GLU A 13 -14.20 -0.76 10.40
CA GLU A 13 -14.98 -0.94 11.63
C GLU A 13 -16.28 -1.70 11.40
N GLU A 14 -16.99 -1.42 10.30
CA GLU A 14 -18.24 -2.09 9.97
C GLU A 14 -17.99 -3.56 9.60
N ILE A 15 -16.89 -3.83 8.90
CA ILE A 15 -16.37 -5.18 8.65
C ILE A 15 -16.09 -5.93 9.97
N CYS A 16 -15.40 -5.29 10.91
CA CYS A 16 -15.05 -5.93 12.18
C CYS A 16 -16.30 -6.29 13.01
N ARG A 17 -17.38 -5.49 12.89
CA ARG A 17 -18.68 -5.74 13.53
C ARG A 17 -19.49 -6.83 12.83
N ASN A 18 -19.25 -7.05 11.54
CA ASN A 18 -19.96 -8.03 10.75
C ASN A 18 -19.01 -8.70 9.75
N LYS A 19 -18.30 -9.74 10.24
CA LYS A 19 -17.26 -10.47 9.50
C LYS A 19 -17.78 -11.03 8.16
N GLU A 20 -19.09 -11.27 8.04
CA GLU A 20 -19.71 -11.73 6.79
C GLU A 20 -19.53 -10.76 5.62
N TYR A 21 -19.26 -9.47 5.86
CA TYR A 21 -18.98 -8.49 4.80
C TYR A 21 -17.66 -8.70 4.07
N TYR A 22 -16.67 -9.29 4.74
CA TYR A 22 -15.40 -9.65 4.11
C TYR A 22 -15.49 -10.96 3.31
N VAL A 23 -16.51 -11.76 3.61
CA VAL A 23 -16.63 -13.16 3.21
C VAL A 23 -17.26 -13.42 1.82
N PRO A 24 -17.88 -12.49 1.04
CA PRO A 24 -18.51 -12.91 -0.23
C PRO A 24 -17.62 -12.87 -1.50
N ILE A 25 -16.29 -12.67 -1.45
CA ILE A 25 -15.43 -12.61 -2.66
C ILE A 25 -14.15 -13.47 -2.54
N ILE A 26 -14.13 -14.49 -1.68
CA ILE A 26 -13.15 -15.58 -1.82
C ILE A 26 -13.93 -16.75 -2.41
N LYS A 27 -14.10 -16.76 -3.73
CA LYS A 27 -14.80 -17.88 -4.40
C LYS A 27 -14.04 -19.21 -4.26
N ASP A 28 -12.73 -19.17 -3.98
CA ASP A 28 -11.84 -20.35 -4.03
C ASP A 28 -11.16 -20.76 -2.71
N ASN A 29 -11.70 -20.38 -1.54
CA ASN A 29 -11.13 -20.77 -0.22
C ASN A 29 -9.60 -20.56 -0.11
N ASN A 30 -9.08 -19.40 -0.51
CA ASN A 30 -7.66 -19.10 -0.28
C ASN A 30 -7.38 -18.90 1.22
N LYS A 31 -6.98 -19.99 1.88
CA LYS A 31 -6.71 -20.05 3.32
C LYS A 31 -5.70 -19.00 3.78
N ILE A 32 -4.68 -18.70 2.97
CA ILE A 32 -3.64 -17.73 3.35
C ILE A 32 -4.23 -16.32 3.39
N LEU A 33 -5.05 -15.97 2.41
CA LEU A 33 -5.71 -14.67 2.37
C LEU A 33 -6.68 -14.51 3.54
N GLU A 34 -7.45 -15.56 3.87
CA GLU A 34 -8.31 -15.59 5.05
C GLU A 34 -7.52 -15.37 6.36
N GLU A 35 -6.36 -16.00 6.50
CA GLU A 35 -5.48 -15.80 7.65
C GLU A 35 -4.93 -14.37 7.75
N ILE A 36 -4.58 -13.75 6.61
CA ILE A 36 -4.16 -12.34 6.56
C ILE A 36 -5.29 -11.42 7.07
N ILE A 37 -6.51 -11.62 6.56
CA ILE A 37 -7.69 -10.83 6.93
C ILE A 37 -7.99 -10.99 8.42
N ASN A 38 -8.03 -12.23 8.91
CA ASN A 38 -8.30 -12.52 10.32
C ASN A 38 -7.27 -11.86 11.23
N TYR A 39 -5.98 -11.94 10.88
CA TYR A 39 -4.93 -11.27 11.64
C TYR A 39 -5.15 -9.75 11.70
N CYS A 40 -5.49 -9.10 10.58
CA CYS A 40 -5.73 -7.67 10.57
C CYS A 40 -6.98 -7.28 11.36
N VAL A 41 -8.06 -8.05 11.31
CA VAL A 41 -9.25 -7.83 12.15
C VAL A 41 -8.89 -7.95 13.64
N ASP A 42 -8.19 -9.01 14.03
CA ASP A 42 -7.84 -9.25 15.43
C ASP A 42 -6.90 -8.16 15.96
N LYS A 43 -5.91 -7.73 15.15
CA LYS A 43 -5.06 -6.59 15.50
C LYS A 43 -5.83 -5.30 15.60
N TYR A 44 -6.69 -5.01 14.64
CA TYR A 44 -7.46 -3.78 14.65
C TYR A 44 -8.36 -3.67 15.89
N LEU A 45 -9.02 -4.77 16.28
CA LEU A 45 -9.87 -4.83 17.46
C LEU A 45 -9.10 -4.63 18.77
N VAL A 46 -7.83 -5.02 18.82
CA VAL A 46 -6.98 -4.91 20.02
C VAL A 46 -6.34 -3.53 20.12
N ASP A 47 -5.68 -3.08 19.06
CA ASP A 47 -4.79 -1.91 19.12
C ASP A 47 -4.86 -1.00 17.89
N ARG A 48 -5.75 -1.27 16.93
CA ARG A 48 -5.94 -0.50 15.68
C ARG A 48 -4.65 -0.37 14.84
N SER A 49 -3.70 -1.29 14.99
CA SER A 49 -2.35 -1.14 14.41
C SER A 49 -2.24 -1.44 12.92
N ILE A 50 -3.22 -2.13 12.30
CA ILE A 50 -3.26 -2.40 10.86
C ILE A 50 -4.64 -2.85 10.41
N GLU A 51 -5.00 -2.52 9.16
CA GLU A 51 -6.28 -2.85 8.53
C GLU A 51 -6.04 -3.38 7.12
N THR A 52 -6.82 -4.37 6.68
CA THR A 52 -6.89 -4.72 5.26
C THR A 52 -7.98 -3.90 4.60
N TYR A 53 -7.63 -3.21 3.52
CA TYR A 53 -8.53 -2.33 2.78
C TYR A 53 -9.25 -3.05 1.63
N GLN A 54 -8.50 -3.79 0.82
CA GLN A 54 -9.02 -4.59 -0.30
C GLN A 54 -8.03 -5.70 -0.61
N CYS A 55 -8.51 -6.83 -1.10
CA CYS A 55 -7.64 -7.90 -1.57
C CYS A 55 -8.27 -8.66 -2.73
N CYS A 56 -7.44 -9.27 -3.56
CA CYS A 56 -7.84 -10.18 -4.61
C CYS A 56 -6.82 -11.31 -4.68
N GLU A 57 -7.29 -12.55 -4.82
CA GLU A 57 -6.40 -13.69 -5.02
C GLU A 57 -5.79 -13.75 -6.43
N GLY A 58 -6.28 -12.92 -7.37
CA GLY A 58 -5.93 -12.95 -8.79
C GLY A 58 -6.74 -13.98 -9.55
N HIS A 59 -7.33 -13.58 -10.68
CA HIS A 59 -8.04 -14.41 -11.66
C HIS A 59 -7.83 -13.75 -13.03
N ASP A 60 -7.75 -14.49 -14.14
CA ASP A 60 -7.59 -14.00 -15.53
C ASP A 60 -7.36 -12.49 -15.73
N TYR A 61 -6.13 -12.10 -16.07
CA TYR A 61 -5.68 -10.71 -16.28
C TYR A 61 -5.67 -9.78 -15.05
N PHE A 62 -6.12 -10.23 -13.87
CA PHE A 62 -6.06 -9.46 -12.62
C PHE A 62 -4.89 -9.89 -11.72
N ASP A 63 -4.16 -8.89 -11.19
CA ASP A 63 -3.11 -9.08 -10.20
C ASP A 63 -3.65 -9.73 -8.91
N THR A 64 -2.84 -10.56 -8.25
CA THR A 64 -3.02 -10.86 -6.82
C THR A 64 -2.57 -9.66 -6.03
N PHE A 65 -3.39 -9.22 -5.08
CA PHE A 65 -3.02 -8.07 -4.28
C PHE A 65 -3.63 -8.09 -2.88
N VAL A 66 -2.93 -7.41 -1.97
CA VAL A 66 -3.46 -7.03 -0.66
C VAL A 66 -3.15 -5.56 -0.45
N MET A 67 -4.18 -4.79 -0.13
CA MET A 67 -4.08 -3.38 0.22
C MET A 67 -4.30 -3.24 1.72
N PHE A 68 -3.45 -2.45 2.38
CA PHE A 68 -3.49 -2.18 3.79
C PHE A 68 -3.66 -0.68 4.05
N ASN A 69 -4.45 -0.33 5.06
CA ASN A 69 -4.38 0.98 5.70
C ASN A 69 -3.58 0.83 6.99
N VAL A 70 -2.46 1.54 7.08
CA VAL A 70 -1.50 1.44 8.18
C VAL A 70 -1.44 2.78 8.92
N PRO A 71 -1.73 2.83 10.23
CA PRO A 71 -1.49 3.99 11.07
C PRO A 71 -0.04 4.48 10.98
N ARG A 72 0.18 5.78 11.11
CA ARG A 72 1.51 6.41 10.94
C ARG A 72 2.52 5.93 11.98
N GLU A 73 2.04 5.56 13.16
CA GLU A 73 2.78 5.00 14.29
C GLU A 73 3.11 3.51 14.10
N SER A 74 2.56 2.87 13.07
CA SER A 74 2.70 1.44 12.79
C SER A 74 3.42 1.15 11.47
N ASP A 75 4.24 2.09 11.00
CA ASP A 75 4.97 2.00 9.72
C ASP A 75 5.92 0.80 9.61
N GLN A 76 6.30 0.18 10.73
CA GLN A 76 7.07 -1.06 10.74
C GLN A 76 6.39 -2.23 9.99
N TYR A 77 5.06 -2.25 9.90
CA TYR A 77 4.36 -3.24 9.08
C TYR A 77 4.66 -3.04 7.60
N ILE A 78 4.77 -1.79 7.15
CA ILE A 78 5.10 -1.47 5.76
C ILE A 78 6.48 -2.03 5.43
N TYR A 79 7.49 -1.68 6.22
CA TYR A 79 8.86 -2.15 6.00
C TYR A 79 8.95 -3.68 5.99
N SER A 80 8.27 -4.32 6.93
CA SER A 80 8.29 -5.77 7.05
C SER A 80 7.63 -6.48 5.87
N ILE A 81 6.44 -6.04 5.45
CA ILE A 81 5.74 -6.62 4.31
C ILE A 81 6.59 -6.45 3.04
N LEU A 82 7.13 -5.25 2.80
CA LEU A 82 7.98 -4.96 1.64
C LEU A 82 9.25 -5.82 1.64
N ASN A 83 9.91 -5.98 2.79
CA ASN A 83 11.09 -6.83 2.92
C ASN A 83 10.81 -8.28 2.51
N CYS A 84 9.67 -8.83 2.95
CA CYS A 84 9.29 -10.21 2.64
C CYS A 84 8.93 -10.40 1.16
N ILE A 85 8.19 -9.46 0.54
CA ILE A 85 7.76 -9.63 -0.86
C ILE A 85 8.85 -9.27 -1.87
N ASN A 86 9.83 -8.44 -1.53
CA ASN A 86 10.85 -7.96 -2.46
C ASN A 86 11.72 -9.09 -3.06
N GLN A 87 11.72 -10.28 -2.45
CA GLN A 87 12.42 -11.46 -2.96
C GLN A 87 11.61 -12.21 -4.04
N ILE A 88 10.33 -11.90 -4.19
CA ILE A 88 9.43 -12.56 -5.12
C ILE A 88 9.44 -11.81 -6.45
N TYR A 89 9.84 -12.51 -7.50
CA TYR A 89 9.90 -11.94 -8.84
C TYR A 89 8.53 -11.45 -9.30
N GLY A 90 8.51 -10.22 -9.81
CA GLY A 90 7.28 -9.59 -10.29
C GLY A 90 6.37 -9.00 -9.21
N SER A 91 6.81 -9.02 -7.95
CA SER A 91 6.18 -8.23 -6.90
C SER A 91 6.34 -6.73 -7.17
N ARG A 92 5.27 -6.00 -6.91
CA ARG A 92 5.19 -4.54 -7.05
C ARG A 92 4.47 -3.98 -5.84
N TYR A 93 4.71 -2.70 -5.57
CA TYR A 93 4.00 -2.03 -4.50
C TYR A 93 3.82 -0.55 -4.75
N ALA A 94 2.84 0.03 -4.06
CA ALA A 94 2.65 1.45 -3.92
C ALA A 94 2.47 1.85 -2.46
N ILE A 95 3.09 2.96 -2.06
CA ILE A 95 2.97 3.59 -0.74
C ILE A 95 2.34 4.96 -0.95
N GLY A 96 1.11 5.12 -0.48
CA GLY A 96 0.32 6.32 -0.68
C GLY A 96 -0.18 6.94 0.62
N GLN A 97 -0.64 8.18 0.53
CA GLN A 97 -1.41 8.79 1.60
C GLN A 97 -2.84 8.25 1.57
N ASN A 98 -3.45 7.98 2.72
CA ASN A 98 -4.90 7.90 2.84
C ASN A 98 -5.34 9.02 3.77
N ARG A 99 -5.60 10.20 3.20
CA ARG A 99 -5.87 11.40 4.00
C ARG A 99 -7.23 11.35 4.68
N VAL A 100 -8.21 10.64 4.11
CA VAL A 100 -9.54 10.47 4.71
C VAL A 100 -9.43 9.82 6.10
N GLU A 101 -8.56 8.82 6.23
CA GLU A 101 -8.35 8.09 7.48
C GLU A 101 -7.10 8.54 8.26
N GLY A 102 -6.31 9.45 7.70
CA GLY A 102 -5.04 9.90 8.29
C GLY A 102 -3.93 8.84 8.29
N LYS A 103 -4.08 7.78 7.49
CA LYS A 103 -3.22 6.59 7.45
C LYS A 103 -2.31 6.59 6.21
N ILE A 104 -1.43 5.60 6.15
CA ILE A 104 -0.63 5.26 4.98
C ILE A 104 -1.30 4.09 4.28
N LEU A 105 -1.57 4.24 2.98
CA LEU A 105 -2.03 3.15 2.13
C LEU A 105 -0.81 2.38 1.63
N LEU A 106 -0.78 1.07 1.87
CA LEU A 106 0.18 0.16 1.26
C LEU A 106 -0.56 -0.77 0.32
N ASP A 107 -0.24 -0.74 -0.95
CA ASP A 107 -0.79 -1.63 -1.98
C ASP A 107 0.33 -2.55 -2.47
N VAL A 108 0.23 -3.86 -2.21
CA VAL A 108 1.21 -4.85 -2.68
C VAL A 108 0.57 -5.79 -3.69
N ARG A 109 1.24 -6.01 -4.82
CA ARG A 109 0.68 -6.72 -5.98
C ARG A 109 1.68 -7.71 -6.59
N LEU A 110 1.16 -8.71 -7.28
CA LEU A 110 1.91 -9.65 -8.11
C LEU A 110 1.27 -9.74 -9.52
N GLN A 111 2.07 -9.49 -10.57
CA GLN A 111 1.61 -9.49 -11.98
C GLN A 111 1.73 -10.86 -12.68
N TYR A 112 2.37 -11.84 -12.05
CA TYR A 112 2.63 -13.15 -12.65
C TYR A 112 1.77 -14.18 -11.94
N TYR A 113 0.97 -14.96 -12.68
CA TYR A 113 0.06 -15.90 -12.02
C TYR A 113 0.13 -17.32 -12.57
N SER A 114 0.81 -18.17 -11.80
CA SER A 114 0.32 -19.51 -11.47
C SER A 114 -0.21 -19.47 -10.03
N ARG A 115 -1.06 -20.43 -9.65
CA ARG A 115 -1.57 -20.53 -8.26
C ARG A 115 -0.43 -20.69 -7.24
N GLU A 116 0.69 -21.28 -7.65
CA GLU A 116 1.87 -21.48 -6.79
C GLU A 116 2.53 -20.14 -6.44
N TYR A 117 2.80 -19.29 -7.44
CA TYR A 117 3.38 -17.96 -7.22
C TYR A 117 2.47 -17.05 -6.37
N ALA A 118 1.16 -17.17 -6.56
CA ALA A 118 0.16 -16.48 -5.75
C ALA A 118 0.27 -16.82 -4.26
N ASN A 119 0.34 -18.12 -3.98
CA ASN A 119 0.39 -18.63 -2.62
C ASN A 119 1.73 -18.28 -1.97
N GLU A 120 2.82 -18.33 -2.73
CA GLU A 120 4.14 -17.87 -2.27
C GLU A 120 4.09 -16.37 -1.89
N PHE A 121 3.54 -15.53 -2.77
CA PHE A 121 3.37 -14.10 -2.52
C PHE A 121 2.51 -13.82 -1.29
N LEU A 122 1.31 -14.41 -1.20
CA LEU A 122 0.44 -14.24 -0.04
C LEU A 122 1.09 -14.77 1.25
N SER A 123 1.86 -15.86 1.16
CA SER A 123 2.62 -16.39 2.32
C SER A 123 3.69 -15.40 2.78
N ALA A 124 4.40 -14.75 1.85
CA ALA A 124 5.38 -13.71 2.18
C ALA A 124 4.72 -12.46 2.78
N VAL A 125 3.56 -12.03 2.25
CA VAL A 125 2.76 -10.95 2.86
C VAL A 125 2.37 -11.32 4.29
N LYS A 126 1.84 -12.53 4.52
CA LYS A 126 1.48 -13.03 5.85
C LYS A 126 2.69 -13.08 6.78
N GLU A 127 3.84 -13.54 6.30
CA GLU A 127 5.07 -13.59 7.09
C GLU A 127 5.50 -12.18 7.53
N GLY A 128 5.51 -11.22 6.60
CA GLY A 128 5.82 -9.83 6.92
C GLY A 128 4.83 -9.20 7.90
N LEU A 129 3.56 -9.59 7.82
CA LEU A 129 2.50 -9.11 8.71
C LEU A 129 2.62 -9.69 10.14
N VAL A 130 2.77 -11.01 10.27
CA VAL A 130 2.80 -11.71 11.57
C VAL A 130 4.13 -11.50 12.28
N ASN A 131 5.24 -11.57 11.54
CA ASN A 131 6.60 -11.49 12.09
C ASN A 131 7.23 -10.11 11.92
N TYR A 132 6.43 -9.03 11.95
CA TYR A 132 6.87 -7.68 11.61
C TYR A 132 8.08 -7.15 12.39
N LYS A 133 8.24 -7.58 13.65
CA LYS A 133 9.40 -7.19 14.47
C LYS A 133 10.71 -7.80 13.99
N LYS A 134 10.67 -8.98 13.37
CA LYS A 134 11.84 -9.69 12.84
C LYS A 134 12.30 -9.13 11.50
N HIS A 135 11.35 -8.72 10.65
CA HIS A 135 11.60 -8.34 9.26
C HIS A 135 11.59 -6.84 9.00
N LYS A 136 11.74 -6.00 10.02
CA LYS A 136 11.69 -4.52 9.94
C LYS A 136 12.75 -3.83 9.04
N LEU A 137 13.63 -4.58 8.38
CA LEU A 137 14.64 -4.02 7.50
C LEU A 137 13.99 -3.62 6.18
N SER A 138 14.03 -2.32 5.86
CA SER A 138 13.63 -1.80 4.54
C SER A 138 14.81 -1.14 3.85
N THR A 139 14.70 -0.98 2.53
CA THR A 139 15.64 -0.21 1.73
C THR A 139 15.62 1.28 2.12
N THR A 140 16.68 2.01 1.78
CA THR A 140 16.75 3.46 2.02
C THR A 140 15.62 4.19 1.30
N GLU A 141 15.28 3.74 0.09
CA GLU A 141 14.22 4.30 -0.73
C GLU A 141 12.86 4.15 -0.06
N GLU A 142 12.54 2.95 0.45
CA GLU A 142 11.29 2.68 1.16
C GLU A 142 11.14 3.51 2.43
N LYS A 143 12.23 3.62 3.21
CA LYS A 143 12.25 4.48 4.40
C LYS A 143 12.00 5.93 4.04
N ASN A 144 12.61 6.43 2.98
CA ASN A 144 12.39 7.80 2.53
C ASN A 144 10.97 8.04 2.01
N MET A 145 10.41 7.11 1.22
CA MET A 145 9.03 7.19 0.75
C MET A 145 8.06 7.27 1.93
N VAL A 146 8.18 6.36 2.90
CA VAL A 146 7.34 6.37 4.11
C VAL A 146 7.54 7.65 4.92
N HIS A 147 8.78 8.12 5.07
CA HIS A 147 9.09 9.37 5.74
C HIS A 147 8.39 10.57 5.07
N ILE A 148 8.46 10.68 3.74
CA ILE A 148 7.81 11.74 2.98
C ILE A 148 6.28 11.66 3.15
N ILE A 149 5.70 10.48 2.92
CA ILE A 149 4.26 10.24 3.01
C ILE A 149 3.70 10.61 4.40
N ARG A 150 4.47 10.32 5.46
CA ARG A 150 4.11 10.61 6.85
C ARG A 150 4.17 12.10 7.20
N ASN A 151 5.15 12.82 6.68
CA ASN A 151 5.48 14.18 7.13
C ASN A 151 5.04 15.28 6.18
N LEU A 152 4.78 14.95 4.91
CA LEU A 152 4.30 15.92 3.95
C LEU A 152 2.79 16.05 3.99
N TYR A 153 2.30 17.29 4.06
CA TYR A 153 0.89 17.59 3.89
C TYR A 153 0.72 18.54 2.70
N LEU A 154 0.00 18.09 1.67
CA LEU A 154 -0.41 18.92 0.55
C LEU A 154 -1.93 19.17 0.65
N PRO A 155 -2.40 20.43 0.68
CA PRO A 155 -3.78 20.75 1.00
C PRO A 155 -4.80 20.23 -0.02
N ASN A 156 -4.41 20.04 -1.28
CA ASN A 156 -5.31 19.65 -2.39
C ASN A 156 -4.87 18.38 -3.12
N LYS A 157 -3.85 17.68 -2.62
CA LYS A 157 -3.25 16.54 -3.31
C LYS A 157 -2.88 15.44 -2.32
N GLU A 158 -2.88 14.21 -2.81
CA GLU A 158 -2.29 13.05 -2.15
C GLU A 158 -1.12 12.55 -2.99
N LEU A 159 -0.06 12.12 -2.31
CA LEU A 159 1.09 11.49 -2.95
C LEU A 159 0.99 9.97 -2.91
N ILE A 160 1.46 9.35 -3.98
CA ILE A 160 1.68 7.91 -4.08
C ILE A 160 3.05 7.69 -4.68
N PHE A 161 3.88 6.90 -4.01
CA PHE A 161 5.07 6.34 -4.64
C PHE A 161 4.79 4.91 -5.08
N GLN A 162 5.14 4.55 -6.31
CA GLN A 162 4.95 3.22 -6.87
C GLN A 162 6.27 2.67 -7.39
N LYS A 163 6.66 1.46 -6.93
CA LYS A 163 7.77 0.73 -7.55
C LYS A 163 7.29 0.14 -8.87
N CYS A 164 7.89 0.57 -9.98
CA CYS A 164 7.54 0.07 -11.32
C CYS A 164 8.55 -0.95 -11.84
N HIS A 165 9.83 -0.74 -11.54
CA HIS A 165 10.92 -1.66 -11.82
C HIS A 165 11.90 -1.67 -10.64
N ASP A 166 12.92 -2.54 -10.68
CA ASP A 166 13.89 -2.67 -9.58
C ASP A 166 14.68 -1.39 -9.30
N ASN A 167 14.81 -0.51 -10.29
CA ASN A 167 15.57 0.75 -10.18
C ASN A 167 14.73 2.01 -10.39
N GLU A 168 13.42 1.88 -10.64
CA GLU A 168 12.56 3.00 -11.03
C GLU A 168 11.28 3.05 -10.20
N TYR A 169 11.02 4.25 -9.70
CA TYR A 169 9.88 4.59 -8.86
C TYR A 169 9.10 5.72 -9.52
N LEU A 170 7.77 5.60 -9.55
CA LEU A 170 6.89 6.67 -9.97
C LEU A 170 6.38 7.41 -8.74
N LEU A 171 6.41 8.73 -8.80
CA LEU A 171 5.63 9.59 -7.93
C LEU A 171 4.38 10.01 -8.69
N LEU A 172 3.23 9.67 -8.13
CA LEU A 172 1.92 10.06 -8.61
C LEU A 172 1.34 11.13 -7.67
N GLN A 173 0.80 12.18 -8.26
CA GLN A 173 0.01 13.19 -7.54
C GLN A 173 -1.45 13.04 -7.94
N ALA A 174 -2.30 12.73 -6.96
CA ALA A 174 -3.75 12.62 -7.15
C ALA A 174 -4.46 13.79 -6.47
N PRO A 175 -5.50 14.39 -7.09
CA PRO A 175 -6.36 15.36 -6.42
C PRO A 175 -6.97 14.81 -5.14
N PHE A 176 -6.99 15.62 -4.08
CA PHE A 176 -7.76 15.29 -2.89
C PHE A 176 -9.18 15.87 -3.01
N ASP A 177 -10.15 14.99 -3.31
CA ASP A 177 -11.57 15.29 -3.44
C ASP A 177 -12.41 14.77 -2.25
N GLY A 178 -11.76 14.38 -1.15
CA GLY A 178 -12.40 13.80 0.03
C GLY A 178 -12.77 12.32 -0.10
N LYS A 179 -12.35 11.63 -1.18
CA LYS A 179 -12.57 10.18 -1.37
C LYS A 179 -11.28 9.37 -1.30
N SER A 180 -11.42 8.08 -0.98
CA SER A 180 -10.31 7.12 -0.97
C SER A 180 -9.65 7.01 -2.36
N LEU A 181 -8.35 6.76 -2.35
CA LEU A 181 -7.44 6.85 -3.48
C LEU A 181 -7.59 5.73 -4.53
N VAL A 182 -8.38 4.69 -4.23
CA VAL A 182 -8.41 3.43 -4.97
C VAL A 182 -8.87 3.53 -6.43
N ASN A 183 -9.39 4.68 -6.88
CA ASN A 183 -9.85 4.87 -8.27
C ASN A 183 -9.49 6.24 -8.89
N LYS A 184 -8.44 6.94 -8.44
CA LYS A 184 -8.15 8.30 -8.94
C LYS A 184 -7.23 8.30 -10.16
N LEU A 185 -7.68 8.91 -11.25
CA LEU A 185 -6.86 9.29 -12.41
C LEU A 185 -5.74 10.26 -11.95
N THR A 186 -4.50 9.94 -12.29
CA THR A 186 -3.30 10.63 -11.79
C THR A 186 -2.95 11.86 -12.64
N GLU A 187 -2.86 13.04 -12.03
CA GLU A 187 -2.66 14.31 -12.76
C GLU A 187 -1.19 14.60 -13.13
N LYS A 188 -0.23 14.00 -12.42
CA LYS A 188 1.19 14.18 -12.72
C LYS A 188 1.99 12.94 -12.33
N ILE A 189 2.80 12.47 -13.27
CA ILE A 189 3.71 11.34 -13.12
C ILE A 189 5.14 11.90 -13.16
N GLU A 190 5.91 11.67 -12.11
CA GLU A 190 7.35 11.92 -12.07
C GLU A 190 8.09 10.60 -11.85
N ILE A 191 9.18 10.38 -12.59
CA ILE A 191 9.99 9.15 -12.48
C ILE A 191 11.26 9.47 -11.69
N PHE A 192 11.54 8.65 -10.69
CA PHE A 192 12.74 8.68 -9.85
C PHE A 192 13.54 7.40 -10.02
N THR A 193 14.84 7.55 -10.25
CA THR A 193 15.78 6.46 -10.05
C THR A 193 15.93 6.15 -8.56
N LYS A 194 16.39 4.94 -8.24
CA LYS A 194 16.76 4.53 -6.88
C LYS A 194 17.62 5.57 -6.14
N LYS A 195 18.66 6.09 -6.80
CA LYS A 195 19.56 7.11 -6.24
C LYS A 195 18.85 8.42 -5.95
N GLU A 196 17.99 8.89 -6.85
CA GLU A 196 17.24 10.14 -6.65
C GLU A 196 16.26 10.00 -5.48
N LEU A 197 15.53 8.88 -5.40
CA LEU A 197 14.59 8.62 -4.32
C LEU A 197 15.27 8.49 -2.95
N SER A 198 16.46 7.87 -2.91
CA SER A 198 17.30 7.80 -1.71
C SER A 198 17.77 9.16 -1.18
N ASN A 199 17.72 10.22 -2.00
CA ASN A 199 18.12 11.58 -1.61
C ASN A 199 16.94 12.55 -1.52
N LEU A 200 15.73 12.10 -1.86
CA LEU A 200 14.52 12.92 -1.85
C LEU A 200 14.08 13.21 -0.41
N ASN A 201 13.67 14.43 -0.13
CA ASN A 201 13.23 14.86 1.20
C ASN A 201 11.89 15.62 1.16
N VAL A 202 11.25 15.77 2.32
CA VAL A 202 9.95 16.45 2.48
C VAL A 202 9.99 17.89 1.95
N ASP A 203 11.12 18.58 2.11
CA ASP A 203 11.26 19.98 1.70
C ASP A 203 11.23 20.17 0.18
N ASP A 204 11.58 19.14 -0.60
CA ASP A 204 11.53 19.18 -2.07
C ASP A 204 10.10 19.36 -2.61
N PHE A 205 9.10 19.20 -1.74
CA PHE A 205 7.67 19.33 -2.05
C PHE A 205 7.04 20.62 -1.50
N LYS A 206 7.76 21.46 -0.74
CA LYS A 206 7.22 22.65 -0.07
C LYS A 206 7.07 23.90 -0.98
N GLY A 207 7.03 23.71 -2.30
CA GLY A 207 6.66 24.72 -3.28
C GLY A 207 5.32 24.36 -3.93
N ASN A 208 4.36 25.30 -3.94
CA ASN A 208 2.94 25.09 -4.26
C ASN A 208 2.55 24.49 -5.64
N ASN A 209 3.44 23.87 -6.42
CA ASN A 209 3.13 23.29 -7.75
C ASN A 209 3.77 21.91 -8.03
N GLY A 210 4.13 21.15 -6.99
CA GLY A 210 4.86 19.88 -7.13
C GLY A 210 6.37 20.10 -7.03
N ILE A 211 7.15 19.03 -7.16
CA ILE A 211 8.61 19.07 -7.00
C ILE A 211 9.16 20.19 -7.89
N GLN A 212 9.61 21.28 -7.26
CA GLN A 212 10.49 22.21 -7.93
C GLN A 212 11.78 21.43 -8.12
N ARG A 213 11.95 20.82 -9.30
CA ARG A 213 13.29 20.45 -9.75
C ARG A 213 14.10 21.75 -9.77
N THR A 214 14.69 22.11 -8.65
CA THR A 214 15.97 22.78 -8.70
C THR A 214 16.81 21.81 -9.51
N LYS A 215 17.05 22.13 -10.79
CA LYS A 215 18.17 21.60 -11.54
C LYS A 215 19.43 22.01 -10.76
N LYS A 216 19.70 21.41 -9.60
CA LYS A 216 21.04 21.33 -9.09
C LYS A 216 21.72 20.39 -10.05
N ALA A 217 22.35 20.99 -11.06
CA ALA A 217 23.31 20.34 -11.90
C ALA A 217 24.32 19.67 -10.96
N TYR A 218 24.18 18.38 -10.74
CA TYR A 218 25.28 17.58 -10.25
C TYR A 218 26.27 17.57 -11.42
N LYS A 219 27.32 18.40 -11.32
CA LYS A 219 28.51 18.23 -12.14
C LYS A 219 29.00 16.79 -11.91
N ILE A 220 29.07 16.03 -13.01
CA ILE A 220 29.81 14.78 -13.11
C ILE A 220 31.28 15.09 -12.83
#